data_AF-A0A929CDK8-F1
#
_entry.id   AF-A0A929CDK8-F1
#
_cell.length_a   1.000
_cell.length_b   1.000
_cell.length_c   1.000
_cell.angle_alpha   90.00
_cell.angle_beta   90.00
_cell.angle_gamma   90.00
#
_symmetry.space_group_name_H-M   'P 1'
#
loop_
_entity.id
_entity.type
_entity.pdbx_description
1 polymer ?
#
loop_
_entity_poly.entity_id
_entity_poly.type
_entity_poly.pdbx_seq_one_letter_code
_entity_poly.pdbx_strand_id
1 'polypeptide(L)'
;NFHFYLPIGNPKEYFTFYGSGDSFPATNLNPMMEPMAFVETTGGTVNSVNYYGVACCDTAIGRIEFKYQNLAVSVVKKQKEGESAIAENKFLSFMAKTVMHKNNPNKGKPVRIAKMLFVRDPNKGFFNYVWKTIQDGLIYSLAPGKKHLASYMSWPDFKARWEQNLWKDRQELNVKTKKKKK
;
A
#
# COMPACT_ATOMS: atom_id res chain seq x y z
N ASN A 1 13.21 -4.76 -8.03
CA ASN A 1 13.04 -6.23 -7.89
C ASN A 1 11.72 -6.55 -7.21
N PHE A 2 10.99 -7.55 -7.70
CA PHE A 2 9.73 -8.01 -7.11
C PHE A 2 9.75 -9.53 -6.95
N HIS A 3 9.37 -10.01 -5.77
CA HIS A 3 9.49 -11.40 -5.38
C HIS A 3 8.19 -11.92 -4.76
N PHE A 4 7.87 -13.18 -5.09
CA PHE A 4 6.82 -13.96 -4.45
C PHE A 4 7.40 -15.23 -3.86
N TYR A 5 6.98 -15.54 -2.64
CA TYR A 5 7.15 -16.86 -2.04
C TYR A 5 5.77 -17.49 -1.89
N LEU A 6 5.50 -18.51 -2.70
CA LEU A 6 4.22 -19.23 -2.72
C LEU A 6 4.42 -20.62 -2.10
N PRO A 7 3.67 -20.99 -1.05
CA PRO A 7 3.69 -22.34 -0.52
C PRO A 7 2.93 -23.27 -1.48
N ILE A 8 3.66 -24.07 -2.24
CA ILE A 8 3.06 -25.04 -3.17
C ILE A 8 2.62 -26.27 -2.38
N GLY A 9 1.35 -26.66 -2.51
CA GLY A 9 0.81 -27.88 -1.89
C GLY A 9 0.13 -27.69 -0.52
N ASN A 10 0.16 -26.49 0.07
CA ASN A 10 -0.55 -26.20 1.31
C ASN A 10 -1.39 -24.90 1.23
N PRO A 11 -2.71 -24.99 0.96
CA PRO A 11 -3.58 -23.82 0.79
C PRO A 11 -3.82 -23.02 2.08
N LYS A 12 -3.40 -23.54 3.25
CA LYS A 12 -3.48 -22.86 4.54
C LYS A 12 -2.20 -22.10 4.90
N GLU A 13 -1.13 -22.27 4.12
CA GLU A 13 0.13 -21.59 4.36
C GLU A 13 0.12 -20.16 3.84
N TYR A 14 0.96 -19.34 4.46
CA TYR A 14 1.12 -17.95 4.12
C TYR A 14 1.93 -17.83 2.84
N PHE A 15 1.52 -16.94 1.95
CA PHE A 15 2.41 -16.46 0.91
C PHE A 15 2.95 -15.08 1.27
N THR A 16 4.17 -14.83 0.81
CA THR A 16 4.88 -13.58 1.07
C THR A 16 5.13 -12.89 -0.27
N PHE A 17 4.98 -11.57 -0.29
CA PHE A 17 5.31 -10.74 -1.44
C PHE A 17 6.09 -9.53 -0.97
N TYR A 18 7.16 -9.22 -1.69
CA TYR A 18 8.02 -8.09 -1.34
C TYR A 18 8.71 -7.54 -2.57
N GLY A 19 9.12 -6.28 -2.49
CA GLY A 19 9.81 -5.63 -3.58
C GLY A 19 10.52 -4.37 -3.14
N SER A 20 11.46 -3.98 -3.98
CA SER A 20 12.21 -2.73 -3.88
C SER A 20 12.31 -2.04 -5.24
N GLY A 21 12.38 -0.72 -5.21
CA GLY A 21 12.68 0.13 -6.35
C GLY A 21 13.47 1.36 -5.91
N ASP A 22 14.45 1.72 -6.72
CA ASP A 22 15.33 2.87 -6.49
C ASP A 22 14.68 4.16 -6.97
N SER A 23 15.47 5.23 -7.15
CA SER A 23 14.96 6.54 -7.51
C SER A 23 14.49 6.59 -8.97
N PHE A 24 13.30 7.14 -9.21
CA PHE A 24 12.75 7.36 -10.56
C PHE A 24 11.72 8.51 -10.59
N PRO A 25 11.45 9.11 -11.77
CA PRO A 25 10.37 10.09 -11.93
C PRO A 25 9.02 9.50 -11.56
N ALA A 26 8.21 10.17 -10.75
CA ALA A 26 6.94 9.62 -10.26
C ALA A 26 6.02 9.16 -11.40
N THR A 27 6.04 9.87 -12.54
CA THR A 27 5.30 9.57 -13.78
C THR A 27 5.49 8.14 -14.28
N ASN A 28 6.61 7.48 -13.94
CA ASN A 28 6.85 6.09 -14.30
C ASN A 28 5.87 5.11 -13.61
N LEU A 29 5.11 5.55 -12.61
CA LEU A 29 4.04 4.77 -11.99
C LEU A 29 2.74 4.75 -12.82
N ASN A 30 2.56 5.70 -13.74
CA ASN A 30 1.30 5.90 -14.46
C ASN A 30 0.83 4.67 -15.24
N PRO A 31 1.69 3.89 -15.93
CA PRO A 31 1.27 2.67 -16.61
C PRO A 31 0.60 1.63 -15.70
N MET A 32 0.93 1.63 -14.39
CA MET A 32 0.19 0.86 -13.39
C MET A 32 -1.06 1.61 -12.88
N MET A 33 -0.87 2.86 -12.48
CA MET A 33 -1.84 3.58 -11.65
C MET A 33 -3.08 3.99 -12.44
N GLU A 34 -2.94 4.33 -13.72
CA GLU A 34 -4.06 4.75 -14.56
C GLU A 34 -5.10 3.63 -14.74
N PRO A 35 -4.74 2.42 -15.22
CA PRO A 35 -5.73 1.36 -15.42
C PRO A 35 -6.27 0.76 -14.11
N MET A 36 -5.49 0.78 -13.02
CA MET A 36 -5.88 0.09 -11.78
C MET A 36 -6.48 1.00 -10.71
N ALA A 37 -6.18 2.30 -10.76
CA ALA A 37 -6.59 3.27 -9.76
C ALA A 37 -7.22 4.54 -10.36
N PHE A 38 -7.24 4.72 -11.69
CA PHE A 38 -7.77 5.91 -12.36
C PHE A 38 -7.14 7.21 -11.84
N VAL A 39 -5.87 7.13 -11.46
CA VAL A 39 -5.06 8.25 -11.01
C VAL A 39 -3.74 8.19 -11.74
N GLU A 40 -3.15 9.36 -11.90
CA GLU A 40 -1.84 9.54 -12.49
C GLU A 40 -1.01 10.40 -11.54
N THR A 41 0.29 10.20 -11.58
CA THR A 41 1.24 11.15 -11.01
C THR A 41 1.61 12.17 -12.09
N THR A 42 1.55 13.45 -11.75
CA THR A 42 1.83 14.57 -12.66
C THR A 42 3.18 15.21 -12.40
N GLY A 43 3.85 14.83 -11.32
CA GLY A 43 5.17 15.35 -10.99
C GLY A 43 5.74 14.79 -9.69
N GLY A 44 7.01 15.09 -9.46
CA GLY A 44 7.78 14.65 -8.31
C GLY A 44 8.69 13.46 -8.61
N THR A 45 9.47 13.09 -7.59
CA THR A 45 10.46 12.02 -7.67
C THR A 45 10.15 10.99 -6.60
N VAL A 46 10.07 9.72 -6.98
CA VAL A 46 10.15 8.62 -6.03
C VAL A 46 11.62 8.41 -5.74
N ASN A 47 12.02 8.48 -4.47
CA ASN A 47 13.41 8.26 -4.06
C ASN A 47 13.69 6.78 -3.82
N SER A 48 12.73 6.09 -3.21
CA SER A 48 12.77 4.63 -3.05
C SER A 48 11.39 4.11 -2.68
N VAL A 49 11.12 2.87 -3.06
CA VAL A 49 9.97 2.10 -2.59
C VAL A 49 10.45 0.77 -2.06
N ASN A 50 10.05 0.43 -0.84
CA ASN A 50 10.31 -0.87 -0.24
C ASN A 50 9.04 -1.37 0.42
N TYR A 51 8.64 -2.61 0.16
CA TYR A 51 7.48 -3.19 0.82
C TYR A 51 7.69 -4.67 1.11
N TYR A 52 6.99 -5.12 2.14
CA TYR A 52 6.91 -6.52 2.49
C TYR A 52 5.51 -6.80 3.03
N GLY A 53 4.89 -7.85 2.50
CA GLY A 53 3.57 -8.29 2.86
C GLY A 53 3.49 -9.80 3.02
N VAL A 54 2.63 -10.22 3.93
CA VAL A 54 2.28 -11.62 4.20
C VAL A 54 0.78 -11.74 4.10
N ALA A 55 0.33 -12.79 3.42
CA ALA A 55 -1.07 -13.03 3.16
C ALA A 55 -1.42 -14.50 3.41
N CYS A 56 -2.59 -14.73 3.99
CA CYS A 56 -3.15 -16.06 4.18
C CYS A 56 -4.66 -15.98 4.19
N CYS A 57 -5.30 -17.03 3.68
CA CYS A 57 -6.75 -17.11 3.53
C CYS A 57 -7.30 -15.87 2.79
N ASP A 58 -8.02 -15.02 3.52
CA ASP A 58 -8.70 -13.83 3.02
C ASP A 58 -8.03 -12.51 3.41
N THR A 59 -6.92 -12.51 4.16
CA THR A 59 -6.36 -11.27 4.71
C THR A 59 -4.86 -11.12 4.44
N ALA A 60 -4.49 -9.96 3.88
CA ALA A 60 -3.12 -9.58 3.57
C ALA A 60 -2.73 -8.39 4.43
N ILE A 61 -1.52 -8.48 5.00
CA ILE A 61 -0.97 -7.46 5.88
C ILE A 61 0.45 -7.14 5.49
N GLY A 62 0.89 -5.93 5.75
CA GLY A 62 2.28 -5.57 5.50
C GLY A 62 2.67 -4.18 5.93
N ARG A 63 3.85 -3.80 5.47
CA ARG A 63 4.43 -2.46 5.62
C ARG A 63 5.02 -2.00 4.30
N ILE A 64 4.96 -0.70 4.07
CA ILE A 64 5.58 -0.04 2.92
C ILE A 64 6.32 1.22 3.40
N GLU A 65 7.57 1.33 2.98
CA GLU A 65 8.35 2.56 2.98
C GLU A 65 8.31 3.12 1.56
N PHE A 66 7.56 4.20 1.38
CA PHE A 66 7.47 4.91 0.11
C PHE A 66 8.03 6.31 0.28
N LYS A 67 9.27 6.52 -0.15
CA LYS A 67 10.01 7.79 -0.05
C LYS A 67 9.89 8.57 -1.35
N TYR A 68 9.52 9.83 -1.24
CA TYR A 68 9.24 10.68 -2.39
C TYR A 68 9.40 12.16 -2.05
N GLN A 69 9.58 12.97 -3.09
CA GLN A 69 9.70 14.42 -3.01
C GLN A 69 8.83 15.09 -4.06
N ASN A 70 8.18 16.20 -3.66
CA ASN A 70 7.33 17.02 -4.51
C ASN A 70 6.29 16.23 -5.31
N LEU A 71 5.74 15.17 -4.71
CA LEU A 71 4.79 14.29 -5.38
C LEU A 71 3.48 15.03 -5.67
N ALA A 72 3.07 14.99 -6.93
CA ALA A 72 1.79 15.49 -7.41
C ALA A 72 1.01 14.35 -8.07
N VAL A 73 -0.27 14.23 -7.73
CA VAL A 73 -1.17 13.17 -8.23
C VAL A 73 -2.48 13.83 -8.66
N SER A 74 -3.03 13.41 -9.78
CA SER A 74 -4.34 13.83 -10.31
C SER A 74 -5.21 12.62 -10.62
N VAL A 75 -6.50 12.90 -10.78
CA VAL A 75 -7.48 11.92 -11.26
C VAL A 75 -7.45 11.93 -12.79
N VAL A 76 -7.34 10.75 -13.40
CA VAL A 76 -7.48 10.61 -14.84
C VAL A 76 -8.96 10.78 -15.18
N LYS A 77 -9.28 11.78 -16.01
CA LYS A 77 -10.66 11.98 -16.48
C LYS A 77 -11.04 10.83 -17.41
N LYS A 78 -11.92 9.93 -16.98
CA LYS A 78 -12.58 8.99 -17.88
C LYS A 78 -13.81 9.65 -18.51
N GLN A 79 -14.00 9.46 -19.81
CA GLN A 79 -15.15 9.99 -20.57
C GLN A 79 -16.48 9.28 -20.29
N LYS A 80 -16.52 8.20 -19.50
CA LYS A 80 -17.76 7.50 -19.15
C LYS A 80 -17.71 6.93 -17.75
N GLU A 81 -18.85 7.06 -17.07
CA GLU A 81 -19.27 6.50 -15.76
C GLU A 81 -19.02 7.40 -14.54
N GLY A 82 -20.14 7.95 -14.04
CA GLY A 82 -20.25 8.87 -12.91
C GLY A 82 -19.98 8.24 -11.53
N GLU A 83 -20.81 8.59 -10.54
CA GLU A 83 -20.61 8.32 -9.10
C GLU A 83 -20.20 6.88 -8.74
N SER A 84 -20.62 5.89 -9.54
CA SER A 84 -20.33 4.46 -9.37
C SER A 84 -18.83 4.11 -9.39
N ALA A 85 -18.04 4.73 -10.28
CA ALA A 85 -16.60 4.45 -10.39
C ALA A 85 -15.81 4.99 -9.18
N ILE A 86 -16.30 6.06 -8.55
CA ILE A 86 -15.71 6.66 -7.35
C ILE A 86 -15.97 5.75 -6.13
N ALA A 87 -17.16 5.16 -6.04
CA ALA A 87 -17.56 4.29 -4.92
C ALA A 87 -16.73 2.99 -4.84
N GLU A 88 -16.37 2.40 -5.98
CA GLU A 88 -15.61 1.15 -6.02
C GLU A 88 -14.09 1.34 -5.82
N ASN A 89 -13.56 2.51 -6.19
CA ASN A 89 -12.12 2.77 -6.16
C ASN A 89 -11.69 3.61 -4.97
N LYS A 90 -11.12 2.95 -3.96
CA LYS A 90 -10.62 3.58 -2.73
C LYS A 90 -9.59 4.69 -2.96
N PHE A 91 -8.68 4.53 -3.92
CA PHE A 91 -7.64 5.53 -4.16
C PHE A 91 -8.24 6.78 -4.80
N LEU A 92 -9.11 6.59 -5.80
CA LEU A 92 -9.85 7.69 -6.42
C LEU A 92 -10.71 8.45 -5.39
N SER A 93 -11.48 7.71 -4.59
CA SER A 93 -12.24 8.27 -3.45
C SER A 93 -11.37 9.05 -2.47
N PHE A 94 -10.15 8.58 -2.19
CA PHE A 94 -9.19 9.27 -1.32
C PHE A 94 -8.71 10.58 -1.94
N MET A 95 -8.30 10.55 -3.21
CA MET A 95 -7.83 11.72 -3.97
C MET A 95 -8.87 12.83 -4.02
N ALA A 96 -10.14 12.48 -4.19
CA ALA A 96 -11.23 13.45 -4.25
C ALA A 96 -11.48 14.18 -2.91
N LYS A 97 -11.06 13.59 -1.78
CA LYS A 97 -11.48 14.03 -0.44
C LYS A 97 -10.35 14.63 0.40
N THR A 98 -9.10 14.54 -0.02
CA THR A 98 -7.97 14.74 0.89
C THR A 98 -6.80 15.54 0.30
N VAL A 99 -6.23 16.44 1.11
CA VAL A 99 -4.94 17.08 0.85
C VAL A 99 -3.81 16.10 1.21
N MET A 100 -3.02 15.66 0.23
CA MET A 100 -1.95 14.68 0.46
C MET A 100 -0.64 15.28 0.97
N HIS A 101 0.17 14.45 1.62
CA HIS A 101 1.58 14.75 1.82
C HIS A 101 2.34 14.75 0.49
N LYS A 102 3.12 15.81 0.27
CA LYS A 102 3.96 15.96 -0.93
C LYS A 102 5.37 15.37 -0.79
N ASN A 103 5.81 15.09 0.44
CA ASN A 103 7.14 14.56 0.72
C ASN A 103 7.08 13.46 1.78
N ASN A 104 7.89 12.41 1.60
CA ASN A 104 8.22 11.47 2.65
C ASN A 104 9.72 11.14 2.58
N PRO A 105 10.53 11.52 3.59
CA PRO A 105 10.14 12.28 4.78
C PRO A 105 9.84 13.75 4.48
N ASN A 106 9.14 14.42 5.41
CA ASN A 106 9.13 15.89 5.43
C ASN A 106 10.48 16.40 5.98
N LYS A 107 10.87 17.64 5.65
CA LYS A 107 12.12 18.25 6.15
C LYS A 107 12.19 18.14 7.68
N GLY A 108 13.29 17.55 8.17
CA GLY A 108 13.54 17.36 9.61
C GLY A 108 12.62 16.35 10.32
N LYS A 109 11.85 15.54 9.59
CA LYS A 109 10.99 14.49 10.14
C LYS A 109 11.50 13.09 9.77
N PRO A 110 11.22 12.06 10.60
CA PRO A 110 11.52 10.69 10.25
C PRO A 110 10.73 10.21 9.03
N VAL A 111 11.19 9.12 8.42
CA VAL A 111 10.47 8.44 7.35
C VAL A 111 9.18 7.87 7.91
N ARG A 112 8.08 8.04 7.17
CA ARG A 112 6.81 7.41 7.48
C ARG A 112 6.73 6.06 6.80
N ILE A 113 6.51 5.02 7.60
CA ILE A 113 6.23 3.67 7.15
C ILE A 113 4.73 3.41 7.34
N ALA A 114 4.05 3.09 6.24
CA ALA A 114 2.62 2.88 6.23
C ALA A 114 2.27 1.40 6.43
N LYS A 115 1.10 1.15 7.03
CA LYS A 115 0.52 -0.19 7.10
C LYS A 115 -0.15 -0.53 5.77
N MET A 116 -0.06 -1.80 5.38
CA MET A 116 -0.85 -2.37 4.31
C MET A 116 -1.86 -3.34 4.93
N LEU A 117 -3.14 -3.20 4.59
CA LEU A 117 -4.17 -4.14 5.00
C LEU A 117 -5.24 -4.27 3.91
N PHE A 118 -5.49 -5.50 3.48
CA PHE A 118 -6.58 -5.75 2.54
C PHE A 118 -7.23 -7.11 2.80
N VAL A 119 -8.56 -7.13 2.68
CA VAL A 119 -9.37 -8.36 2.75
C VAL A 119 -9.73 -8.73 1.32
N ARG A 120 -9.42 -9.97 0.94
CA ARG A 120 -9.61 -10.54 -0.38
C ARG A 120 -11.08 -10.62 -0.74
N ASP A 121 -11.39 -10.22 -1.97
CA ASP A 121 -12.62 -10.62 -2.65
C ASP A 121 -12.38 -11.96 -3.34
N PRO A 122 -13.08 -13.05 -2.97
CA PRO A 122 -12.89 -14.36 -3.58
C PRO A 122 -13.23 -14.39 -5.07
N ASN A 123 -14.02 -13.43 -5.57
CA ASN A 123 -14.38 -13.31 -6.99
C ASN A 123 -13.32 -12.59 -7.82
N LYS A 124 -12.22 -12.14 -7.21
CA LYS A 124 -11.13 -11.44 -7.89
C LYS A 124 -9.85 -12.28 -7.88
N GLY A 125 -9.06 -12.11 -8.95
CA GLY A 125 -7.80 -12.84 -9.14
C GLY A 125 -6.74 -12.51 -8.07
N PHE A 126 -5.73 -13.39 -7.99
CA PHE A 126 -4.61 -13.28 -7.05
C PHE A 126 -3.86 -11.94 -7.15
N PHE A 127 -3.57 -11.46 -8.36
CA PHE A 127 -2.86 -10.19 -8.55
C PHE A 127 -3.64 -8.99 -8.01
N ASN A 128 -4.97 -8.99 -8.13
CA ASN A 128 -5.79 -7.93 -7.55
C ASN A 128 -5.62 -7.88 -6.03
N TYR A 129 -5.56 -9.03 -5.37
CA TYR A 129 -5.37 -9.11 -3.93
C TYR A 129 -4.04 -8.49 -3.47
N VAL A 130 -2.94 -8.80 -4.18
CA VAL A 130 -1.62 -8.21 -3.93
C VAL A 130 -1.63 -6.71 -4.21
N TRP A 131 -2.13 -6.30 -5.38
CA TRP A 131 -2.18 -4.91 -5.79
C TRP A 131 -2.99 -4.05 -4.82
N LYS A 132 -4.20 -4.49 -4.44
CA LYS A 132 -5.05 -3.78 -3.50
C LYS A 132 -4.41 -3.64 -2.11
N THR A 133 -3.57 -4.59 -1.71
CA THR A 133 -2.80 -4.50 -0.47
C THR A 133 -1.74 -3.40 -0.55
N ILE A 134 -0.97 -3.35 -1.66
CA ILE A 134 0.03 -2.29 -1.90
C ILE A 134 -0.66 -0.92 -2.03
N GLN A 135 -1.79 -0.86 -2.75
CA GLN A 135 -2.61 0.34 -2.94
C GLN A 135 -3.03 0.93 -1.58
N ASP A 136 -3.47 0.11 -0.62
CA ASP A 136 -3.80 0.56 0.74
C ASP A 136 -2.61 1.22 1.43
N GLY A 137 -1.42 0.61 1.32
CA GLY A 137 -0.17 1.18 1.85
C GLY A 137 0.21 2.52 1.23
N LEU A 138 0.07 2.65 -0.10
CA LEU A 138 0.34 3.90 -0.80
C LEU A 138 -0.62 5.00 -0.32
N ILE A 139 -1.93 4.73 -0.24
CA ILE A 139 -2.92 5.67 0.30
C ILE A 139 -2.53 6.11 1.71
N TYR A 140 -2.16 5.18 2.58
CA TYR A 140 -1.77 5.50 3.97
C TYR A 140 -0.47 6.29 4.07
N SER A 141 0.43 6.15 3.10
CA SER A 141 1.67 6.96 3.03
C SER A 141 1.39 8.41 2.62
N LEU A 142 0.37 8.62 1.78
CA LEU A 142 -0.03 9.92 1.25
C LEU A 142 -1.01 10.66 2.17
N ALA A 143 -1.86 9.93 2.88
CA ALA A 143 -2.96 10.49 3.66
C ALA A 143 -2.50 11.17 4.96
N PRO A 144 -2.90 12.43 5.22
CA PRO A 144 -2.74 13.05 6.53
C PRO A 144 -3.57 12.32 7.58
N GLY A 145 -3.06 12.27 8.83
CA GLY A 145 -3.80 11.74 9.98
C GLY A 145 -3.97 10.21 10.04
N LYS A 146 -3.52 9.45 9.03
CA LYS A 146 -3.42 7.99 9.14
C LYS A 146 -2.24 7.61 10.02
N LYS A 147 -2.45 6.61 10.88
CA LYS A 147 -1.40 6.08 11.77
C LYS A 147 -0.28 5.48 10.90
N HIS A 148 0.84 6.18 10.84
CA HIS A 148 2.09 5.72 10.27
C HIS A 148 3.08 5.41 11.40
N LEU A 149 4.03 4.54 11.12
CA LEU A 149 5.19 4.36 12.00
C LEU A 149 6.26 5.36 11.54
N ALA A 150 6.58 6.30 12.41
CA ALA A 150 7.75 7.16 12.24
C ALA A 150 9.01 6.33 12.56
N SER A 151 9.92 6.22 11.60
CA SER A 151 11.15 5.43 11.75
C SER A 151 12.38 6.21 11.32
N TYR A 152 13.42 6.13 12.15
CA TYR A 152 14.80 6.50 11.80
C TYR A 152 15.64 5.28 11.38
N MET A 153 15.08 4.07 11.52
CA MET A 153 15.75 2.82 11.14
C MET A 153 15.80 2.69 9.62
N SER A 154 16.84 2.03 9.12
CA SER A 154 16.87 1.58 7.73
C SER A 154 15.73 0.59 7.44
N TRP A 155 15.34 0.46 6.18
CA TRP A 155 14.31 -0.51 5.79
C TRP A 155 14.63 -1.96 6.21
N PRO A 156 15.86 -2.49 6.00
CA PRO A 156 16.22 -3.83 6.47
C PRO A 156 16.02 -4.02 7.98
N ASP A 157 16.48 -3.07 8.79
CA ASP A 157 16.37 -3.15 10.26
C ASP A 157 14.92 -3.08 10.72
N PHE A 158 14.16 -2.16 10.13
CA PHE A 158 12.73 -2.04 10.41
C PHE A 158 11.99 -3.33 10.05
N LYS A 159 12.25 -3.88 8.86
CA LYS A 159 11.62 -5.11 8.38
C LYS A 159 11.91 -6.27 9.32
N ALA A 160 13.19 -6.50 9.66
CA ALA A 160 13.59 -7.59 10.55
C ALA A 160 12.89 -7.50 11.93
N ARG A 161 12.86 -6.30 12.51
CA ARG A 161 12.14 -6.05 13.77
C ARG A 161 10.63 -6.27 13.65
N TRP A 162 10.02 -5.87 12.54
CA TRP A 162 8.58 -6.04 12.33
C TRP A 162 8.22 -7.50 12.10
N GLU A 163 9.02 -8.26 11.34
CA GLU A 163 8.81 -9.70 11.11
C GLU A 163 8.75 -10.49 12.42
N GLN A 164 9.62 -10.18 13.38
CA GLN A 164 9.59 -10.78 14.73
C GLN A 164 8.27 -10.52 15.48
N ASN A 165 7.60 -9.41 15.19
CA ASN A 165 6.34 -9.01 15.82
C ASN A 165 5.10 -9.27 14.94
N LEU A 166 5.27 -9.87 13.77
CA LEU A 166 4.23 -10.07 12.77
C LEU A 166 3.02 -10.85 13.30
N TRP A 167 3.26 -11.83 14.17
CA TRP A 167 2.19 -12.64 14.75
C TRP A 167 1.29 -11.82 15.69
N LYS A 168 1.86 -10.85 16.43
CA LYS A 168 1.10 -9.97 17.34
C LYS A 168 0.14 -9.08 16.54
N ASP A 169 0.67 -8.47 15.48
CA ASP A 169 -0.13 -7.66 14.53
C ASP A 169 -1.30 -8.47 13.95
N ARG A 170 -1.07 -9.76 13.59
CA ARG A 170 -2.13 -10.67 13.10
C ARG A 170 -3.22 -10.93 14.14
N GLN A 171 -2.85 -11.20 15.39
CA GLN A 171 -3.83 -11.46 16.45
C GLN A 171 -4.70 -10.23 16.72
N GLU A 172 -4.09 -9.04 16.79
CA GLU A 172 -4.86 -7.80 16.95
C GLU A 172 -5.86 -7.57 15.81
N LEU A 173 -5.48 -7.91 14.58
CA LEU A 173 -6.36 -7.80 13.42
C LEU A 173 -7.52 -8.78 13.53
N ASN A 174 -7.27 -10.05 13.81
CA ASN A 174 -8.31 -11.06 14.00
C ASN A 174 -9.33 -10.65 15.09
N VAL A 175 -8.86 -10.06 16.18
CA VAL A 175 -9.73 -9.50 17.24
C VAL A 175 -10.59 -8.35 16.71
N LYS A 176 -10.02 -7.42 15.95
CA LYS A 176 -10.77 -6.28 15.37
C LYS A 176 -11.78 -6.72 14.31
N THR A 177 -11.46 -7.71 13.47
CA THR A 177 -12.37 -8.23 12.46
C THR A 177 -13.56 -8.94 13.10
N LYS A 178 -13.35 -9.71 14.19
CA LYS A 178 -14.43 -10.30 14.98
C LYS A 178 -15.34 -9.24 15.62
N LYS A 179 -14.77 -8.13 16.10
CA LYS A 179 -15.56 -7.01 16.68
C LYS A 179 -16.40 -6.26 15.65
N LYS A 180 -15.98 -6.18 14.38
CA LYS A 180 -16.76 -5.54 13.30
C LYS A 180 -17.88 -6.41 12.74
N LYS A 181 -17.89 -7.71 13.05
CA LYS A 181 -18.92 -8.68 12.61
C LYS A 181 -20.02 -8.93 13.67
N LYS A 182 -19.95 -8.24 14.82
CA LYS A 182 -21.02 -8.18 15.83
C LYS A 182 -21.69 -6.83 15.73
#